data_AF-A0A0S8F024-F1
#
_entry.id   AF-A0A0S8F024-F1
#
_cell.length_a   1.000
_cell.length_b   1.000
_cell.length_c   1.000
_cell.angle_alpha   90.00
_cell.angle_beta   90.00
_cell.angle_gamma   90.00
#
_symmetry.space_group_name_H-M   'P 1'
#
loop_
_entity.id
_entity.type
_entity.pdbx_description
1 polymer ?
#
loop_
_entity_poly.entity_id
_entity_poly.type
_entity_poly.pdbx_seq_one_letter_code
_entity_poly.pdbx_strand_id
1 'polypeptide(L)'
;VSEIFQLSEADQQQLMRESSFLARSLENEFAGDKLNIAALGNIVPQLHVHHIVRYKTDAAWPAPVWGRVPALAYDESELRALAKKLSDVLQNDSTIEFKPV
;
A
#
# COMPACT_ATOMS: atom_id res chain seq x y z
N VAL A 1 -16.78 0.11 -8.55
CA VAL A 1 -15.96 1.34 -8.66
C VAL A 1 -14.65 0.95 -9.32
N SER A 2 -14.27 1.60 -10.42
CA SER A 2 -13.00 1.40 -11.11
C SER A 2 -12.01 2.55 -10.92
N GLU A 3 -12.51 3.75 -10.62
CA GLU A 3 -11.69 4.96 -10.51
C GLU A 3 -12.01 5.73 -9.23
N ILE A 4 -11.03 6.44 -8.67
CA ILE A 4 -11.21 7.24 -7.45
C ILE A 4 -12.31 8.30 -7.65
N PHE A 5 -12.39 8.94 -8.82
CA PHE A 5 -13.39 9.99 -9.07
C PHE A 5 -14.84 9.46 -9.10
N GLN A 6 -15.05 8.15 -9.19
CA GLN A 6 -16.37 7.52 -9.14
C GLN A 6 -16.87 7.31 -7.70
N LEU A 7 -15.99 7.46 -6.71
CA LEU A 7 -16.36 7.46 -5.29
C LEU A 7 -17.10 8.75 -4.94
N SER A 8 -17.94 8.71 -3.90
CA SER A 8 -18.51 9.92 -3.33
C SER A 8 -17.40 10.83 -2.79
N GLU A 9 -17.65 12.13 -2.66
CA GLU A 9 -16.64 13.05 -2.11
C GLU A 9 -16.19 12.62 -0.71
N ALA A 10 -17.13 12.14 0.12
CA ALA A 10 -16.84 11.62 1.45
C ALA A 10 -15.88 10.41 1.40
N ASP A 11 -16.11 9.49 0.46
CA ASP A 11 -15.29 8.28 0.30
C ASP A 11 -13.92 8.60 -0.31
N GLN A 12 -13.82 9.58 -1.23
CA GLN A 12 -12.53 10.05 -1.74
C GLN A 12 -11.68 10.64 -0.61
N GLN A 13 -12.28 11.46 0.26
CA GLN A 13 -11.59 12.02 1.41
C GLN A 13 -11.20 10.93 2.42
N GLN A 14 -12.06 9.93 2.65
CA GLN A 14 -11.76 8.80 3.52
C GLN A 14 -10.59 7.97 2.96
N LEU A 15 -10.61 7.63 1.67
CA LEU A 15 -9.52 6.94 0.99
C LEU A 15 -8.19 7.69 1.15
N MET A 16 -8.21 9.02 1.02
CA MET A 16 -7.00 9.83 1.18
C MET A 16 -6.47 9.80 2.62
N ARG A 17 -7.36 9.84 3.63
CA ARG A 17 -6.98 9.71 5.04
C ARG A 17 -6.35 8.35 5.32
N GLU A 18 -7.02 7.27 4.93
CA GLU A 18 -6.54 5.89 5.09
C GLU A 18 -5.21 5.67 4.38
N SER A 19 -5.10 6.13 3.13
CA SER A 19 -3.87 6.05 2.33
C SER A 19 -2.70 6.79 2.99
N SER A 20 -2.93 7.98 3.53
CA SER A 20 -1.89 8.78 4.19
C SER A 20 -1.45 8.16 5.52
N PHE A 21 -2.39 7.62 6.28
CA PHE A 21 -2.09 6.89 7.51
C PHE A 21 -1.26 5.63 7.22
N LEU A 22 -1.73 4.78 6.30
CA LEU A 22 -1.03 3.57 5.89
C LEU A 22 0.39 3.89 5.40
N ALA A 23 0.53 4.93 4.58
CA ALA A 23 1.81 5.38 4.06
C ALA A 23 2.83 5.70 5.16
N ARG A 24 2.43 6.50 6.16
CA ARG A 24 3.27 6.87 7.30
C ARG A 24 3.61 5.67 8.17
N SER A 25 2.64 4.81 8.42
CA SER A 25 2.84 3.59 9.24
C SER A 25 3.82 2.62 8.57
N LEU A 26 3.72 2.43 7.26
CA LEU A 26 4.66 1.62 6.49
C LEU A 26 6.07 2.23 6.46
N GLU A 27 6.19 3.55 6.25
CA GLU A 27 7.49 4.22 6.24
C GLU A 27 8.21 4.06 7.59
N ASN A 28 7.49 4.25 8.70
CA ASN A 28 8.04 4.09 10.05
C ASN A 28 8.42 2.65 10.36
N GLU A 29 7.57 1.67 10.02
CA GLU A 29 7.77 0.28 10.39
C GLU A 29 8.88 -0.41 9.57
N PHE A 30 9.05 -0.01 8.32
CA PHE A 30 9.99 -0.63 7.40
C PHE A 30 11.24 0.22 7.15
N ALA A 31 11.30 1.44 7.67
CA ALA A 31 12.43 2.36 7.52
C ALA A 31 12.86 2.53 6.04
N GLY A 32 11.88 2.67 5.15
CA GLY A 32 12.12 2.84 3.71
C GLY A 32 12.76 4.18 3.36
N ASP A 33 13.53 4.22 2.27
CA ASP A 33 14.07 5.46 1.72
C ASP A 33 12.98 6.34 1.07
N LYS A 34 11.90 5.71 0.59
CA LYS A 34 10.77 6.38 -0.08
C LYS A 34 9.53 5.49 -0.07
N LEU A 35 8.34 6.10 -0.15
CA LEU A 35 7.10 5.41 -0.50
C LEU A 35 6.61 5.77 -1.92
N ASN A 36 6.13 4.79 -2.66
CA ASN A 36 5.36 4.99 -3.90
C ASN A 36 3.89 4.65 -3.65
N ILE A 37 2.98 5.52 -4.09
CA ILE A 37 1.53 5.34 -4.02
C ILE A 37 0.95 5.49 -5.42
N ALA A 38 0.13 4.55 -5.87
CA ALA A 38 -0.51 4.63 -7.19
C ALA A 38 -1.84 3.90 -7.25
N ALA A 39 -2.86 4.55 -7.81
CA ALA A 39 -4.04 3.89 -8.36
C ALA A 39 -3.76 3.62 -9.85
N LEU A 40 -3.60 2.35 -10.19
CA LEU A 40 -3.56 1.88 -11.57
C LEU A 40 -4.85 1.10 -11.83
N GLY A 41 -4.94 0.38 -12.94
CA GLY A 41 -6.14 -0.39 -13.25
C GLY A 41 -6.23 -0.94 -14.67
N ASN A 42 -5.15 -0.88 -15.46
CA ASN A 42 -5.19 -1.22 -16.89
C ASN A 42 -5.68 -2.65 -17.18
N ILE A 43 -5.43 -3.60 -16.25
CA ILE A 43 -5.79 -5.02 -16.41
C ILE A 43 -6.89 -5.43 -15.42
N VAL A 44 -6.76 -5.04 -14.15
CA VAL A 44 -7.76 -5.31 -13.11
C VAL A 44 -8.58 -4.03 -12.89
N PRO A 45 -9.85 -3.98 -13.34
CA PRO A 45 -10.64 -2.76 -13.35
C PRO A 45 -11.25 -2.40 -11.99
N GLN A 46 -11.14 -3.26 -10.98
CA GLN A 46 -11.57 -2.91 -9.62
C GLN A 46 -10.60 -1.87 -9.05
N LEU A 47 -11.12 -0.75 -8.51
CA LEU A 47 -10.29 0.27 -7.88
C LEU A 47 -9.45 -0.36 -6.75
N HIS A 48 -8.14 -0.19 -6.84
CA HIS A 48 -7.18 -0.54 -5.80
C HIS A 48 -6.02 0.46 -5.82
N VAL A 49 -5.42 0.69 -4.66
CA VAL A 49 -4.28 1.61 -4.51
C VAL A 49 -3.09 0.81 -4.01
N HIS A 50 -1.97 0.91 -4.71
CA HIS A 50 -0.71 0.32 -4.30
C HIS A 50 0.01 1.25 -3.32
N HIS A 51 0.53 0.70 -2.22
CA HIS A 51 1.46 1.35 -1.30
C HIS A 51 2.73 0.52 -1.20
N ILE A 52 3.85 1.08 -1.66
CA ILE A 52 5.09 0.32 -1.87
C ILE A 52 6.24 1.04 -1.18
N VAL A 53 6.83 0.40 -0.16
CA VAL A 53 8.08 0.82 0.48
C VAL A 53 9.24 0.56 -0.49
N ARG A 54 10.08 1.58 -0.70
CA ARG A 54 11.20 1.58 -1.64
C ARG A 54 12.52 1.80 -0.91
N TYR A 55 13.57 1.19 -1.43
CA TYR A 55 14.93 1.34 -0.93
C TYR A 55 15.86 1.67 -2.09
N LYS A 56 16.90 2.46 -1.86
CA LYS A 56 17.94 2.76 -2.88
C LYS A 56 18.65 1.50 -3.38
N THR A 57 18.59 0.43 -2.60
CA THR A 57 19.16 -0.90 -2.90
C THR A 57 18.13 -1.89 -3.44
N ASP A 58 16.85 -1.52 -3.59
CA ASP A 58 15.83 -2.42 -4.11
C ASP A 58 16.07 -2.72 -5.60
N ALA A 59 15.60 -3.89 -6.05
CA ALA A 59 15.90 -4.42 -7.38
C ALA A 59 15.41 -3.55 -8.55
N ALA A 60 14.49 -2.62 -8.29
CA ALA A 60 13.92 -1.75 -9.30
C ALA A 60 14.41 -0.30 -9.21
N TRP A 61 15.12 0.10 -8.15
CA TRP A 61 15.50 1.49 -7.93
C TRP A 61 16.42 2.03 -9.05
N PRO A 62 16.22 3.28 -9.55
CA PRO A 62 15.19 4.26 -9.18
C PRO A 62 13.89 4.16 -10.00
N ALA A 63 13.72 3.12 -10.81
CA ALA A 63 12.56 2.95 -11.66
C ALA A 63 11.30 2.52 -10.86
N PRO A 64 10.09 2.67 -11.43
CA PRO A 64 8.89 2.04 -10.91
C PRO A 64 9.01 0.51 -10.86
N VAL A 65 8.34 -0.13 -9.91
CA VAL A 65 8.45 -1.59 -9.72
C VAL A 65 7.66 -2.41 -10.75
N TRP A 66 6.57 -1.86 -11.29
CA TRP A 66 5.62 -2.59 -12.14
C TRP A 66 6.28 -3.10 -13.42
N GLY A 67 6.38 -4.42 -13.57
CA GLY A 67 6.98 -5.06 -14.74
C GLY A 67 8.50 -4.94 -14.84
N ARG A 68 9.18 -4.35 -13.84
CA ARG A 68 10.63 -4.11 -13.89
C ARG A 68 11.44 -5.38 -13.63
N VAL A 69 10.97 -6.21 -12.71
CA VAL A 69 11.57 -7.49 -12.32
C VAL A 69 10.48 -8.56 -12.13
N PRO A 70 10.79 -9.85 -12.31
CA PRO A 70 9.86 -10.93 -11.98
C PRO A 70 9.46 -10.90 -10.51
N ALA A 71 8.20 -11.25 -10.20
CA ALA A 71 7.75 -11.39 -8.83
C ALA A 71 8.48 -12.58 -8.15
N LEU A 72 8.92 -12.36 -6.92
CA LEU A 72 9.42 -13.42 -6.05
C LEU A 72 8.32 -13.78 -5.06
N ALA A 73 7.99 -15.06 -4.98
CA ALA A 73 7.03 -15.55 -4.00
C ALA A 73 7.65 -15.50 -2.60
N TYR A 74 6.85 -15.08 -1.62
CA TYR A 74 7.24 -15.18 -0.21
C TYR A 74 7.29 -16.66 0.20
N ASP A 75 8.22 -17.00 1.09
CA ASP A 75 8.07 -18.21 1.89
C ASP A 75 6.83 -18.09 2.77
N GLU A 76 6.14 -19.20 3.05
CA GLU A 76 4.91 -19.16 3.85
C GLU A 76 5.13 -18.62 5.26
N SER A 77 6.27 -18.94 5.88
CA SER A 77 6.58 -18.47 7.23
C SER A 77 6.87 -16.97 7.25
N GLU A 78 7.59 -16.48 6.23
CA GLU A 78 7.84 -15.05 6.03
C GLU A 78 6.55 -14.28 5.77
N LEU A 79 5.67 -14.82 4.92
CA LEU A 79 4.36 -14.22 4.64
C LEU A 79 3.51 -14.11 5.91
N ARG A 80 3.43 -15.18 6.71
CA ARG A 80 2.68 -15.18 7.98
C ARG A 80 3.25 -14.16 8.96
N ALA A 81 4.57 -14.09 9.09
CA ALA A 81 5.23 -13.12 9.97
C ALA A 81 4.98 -11.67 9.52
N LEU A 82 5.10 -11.41 8.22
CA LEU A 82 4.85 -10.09 7.64
C LEU A 82 3.39 -9.67 7.79
N ALA A 83 2.44 -10.57 7.51
CA ALA A 83 1.02 -10.31 7.68
C ALA A 83 0.66 -9.98 9.14
N LYS A 84 1.24 -10.73 10.09
CA LYS A 84 1.05 -10.44 11.52
C LYS A 84 1.61 -9.06 11.88
N LYS A 85 2.85 -8.78 11.45
CA LYS A 85 3.51 -7.49 11.68
C LYS A 85 2.66 -6.31 11.18
N LEU A 86 2.14 -6.41 9.95
CA LEU A 86 1.26 -5.40 9.36
C LEU A 86 -0.06 -5.26 10.14
N SER A 87 -0.66 -6.36 10.57
CA SER A 87 -1.88 -6.33 11.39
C SER A 87 -1.65 -5.60 12.71
N ASP A 88 -0.54 -5.86 13.39
CA ASP A 88 -0.21 -5.21 14.66
C ASP A 88 -0.03 -3.68 14.45
N VAL A 89 0.67 -3.27 13.39
CA VAL A 89 0.87 -1.85 13.04
C VAL A 89 -0.46 -1.13 12.78
N LEU A 90 -1.39 -1.78 12.08
CA LEU A 90 -2.68 -1.17 11.74
C LEU A 90 -3.64 -1.10 12.94
N GLN A 91 -3.49 -1.97 13.94
CA GLN A 91 -4.35 -1.98 15.13
C GLN A 91 -3.88 -1.01 16.22
N ASN A 92 -2.61 -0.62 16.21
CA ASN A 92 -2.01 0.20 17.28
C ASN A 92 -2.37 1.69 17.22
N ASP A 93 -3.02 2.16 16.16
CA ASP A 93 -3.40 3.56 16.01
C ASP A 93 -4.91 3.70 15.77
N SER A 94 -5.64 4.13 16.80
CA SER A 94 -7.09 4.31 16.79
C SER A 94 -7.56 5.59 16.09
N THR A 95 -6.65 6.37 15.48
CA THR A 95 -6.99 7.63 14.82
C THR A 95 -7.65 7.46 13.45
N ILE A 96 -7.61 6.26 12.87
CA ILE A 96 -8.33 5.92 11.65
C ILE A 96 -9.15 4.64 11.80
N GLU A 97 -10.43 4.74 11.42
CA GLU A 97 -11.31 3.61 11.18
C GLU A 97 -11.25 3.29 9.68
N PHE A 98 -10.67 2.14 9.32
CA PHE A 98 -10.72 1.64 7.95
C PHE A 98 -12.13 1.17 7.63
N LYS A 99 -12.77 1.82 6.66
CA LYS A 99 -14.12 1.44 6.24
C LYS A 99 -14.06 0.65 4.93
N PRO A 100 -14.55 -0.59 4.90
CA PRO A 100 -14.74 -1.26 3.62
C PRO A 100 -15.75 -0.44 2.80
N VAL A 101 -15.32 -0.05 1.61
CA VAL A 101 -16.17 0.54 0.54
C VAL A 101 -17.05 -0.51 -0.12
#